data_AF-B2UMW4-F1
#
_entry.id   AF-B2UMW4-F1
#
_cell.length_a   1.000
_cell.length_b   1.000
_cell.length_c   1.000
_cell.angle_alpha   90.00
_cell.angle_beta   90.00
_cell.angle_gamma   90.00
#
_symmetry.space_group_name_H-M   'P 1'
#
loop_
_entity.id
_entity.type
_entity.pdbx_description
1 polymer ?
#
loop_
_entity_poly.entity_id
_entity_poly.type
_entity_poly.pdbx_seq_one_letter_code
_entity_poly.pdbx_strand_id
1 'polypeptide(L)'
;MTIPVLNENLIAICEKYGYNVPKVNEQVLNRYIKNILKDLSEIMPTLAEKVPTRLTMKQKEALKKEGKEAETDLNGNVIVPRYACVTSYTARRTGITNMYLSHKYTMLQMMHVSGHKTQKTFMDYIKLSSEEIADEIAAMSKKECEMW
;
A
#
# COMPACT_ATOMS: atom_id res chain seq x y z
N MET A 1 12.85 5.23 19.90
CA MET A 1 12.32 4.65 18.65
C MET A 1 13.52 4.37 17.76
N THR A 2 13.77 3.12 17.40
CA THR A 2 14.87 2.77 16.49
C THR A 2 14.29 2.60 15.09
N ILE A 3 14.84 3.30 14.10
CA ILE A 3 14.39 3.21 12.71
C ILE A 3 15.36 2.27 11.98
N PRO A 4 14.94 1.04 11.62
CA PRO A 4 15.85 0.01 11.11
C PRO A 4 16.25 0.20 9.64
N VAL A 5 15.46 0.96 8.87
CA VAL A 5 15.70 1.21 7.44
C VAL A 5 15.84 2.70 7.24
N LEU A 6 17.07 3.15 6.93
CA LEU A 6 17.39 4.54 6.64
C LEU A 6 17.54 4.73 5.13
N ASN A 7 16.96 5.81 4.63
CA ASN A 7 17.11 6.28 3.26
C ASN A 7 17.39 7.78 3.31
N GLU A 8 18.10 8.31 2.31
CA GLU A 8 18.44 9.73 2.20
C GLU A 8 17.23 10.65 2.37
N ASN A 9 16.07 10.29 1.80
CA ASN A 9 14.83 11.04 1.95
C ASN A 9 14.36 11.10 3.40
N LEU A 10 14.49 9.99 4.15
CA LEU A 10 14.09 9.95 5.55
C LEU A 10 15.03 10.76 6.43
N ILE A 11 16.33 10.71 6.14
CA ILE A 11 17.34 11.51 6.82
C ILE A 11 17.03 12.99 6.62
N ALA A 12 16.81 13.43 5.38
CA ALA A 12 16.46 14.81 5.06
C ALA A 12 15.17 15.27 5.77
N ILE A 13 14.16 14.39 5.88
CA ILE A 13 12.93 14.68 6.64
C ILE A 13 13.24 14.82 8.13
N CYS A 14 14.00 13.90 8.72
CA CYS A 14 14.37 13.96 10.13
C CYS A 14 15.17 15.22 10.46
N GLU A 15 16.16 15.56 9.64
CA GLU A 15 16.98 16.78 9.78
C GLU A 15 16.13 18.05 9.70
N LYS A 16 15.19 18.12 8.73
CA LYS A 16 14.26 19.25 8.59
C LYS A 16 13.47 19.55 9.87
N TYR A 17 13.13 18.51 10.65
CA TYR A 17 12.39 18.65 11.90
C TYR A 17 13.29 18.60 13.14
N GLY A 18 14.62 18.66 12.99
CA GLY A 18 15.56 18.55 14.11
C GLY A 18 15.38 17.26 14.92
N TYR A 19 15.05 16.16 14.23
CA TYR A 19 14.69 14.86 14.81
C TYR A 19 13.46 14.86 15.73
N ASN A 20 12.71 15.96 15.79
CA ASN A 20 11.46 16.08 16.52
C ASN A 20 10.26 16.03 15.56
N VAL A 21 9.96 14.82 15.08
CA VAL A 21 8.91 14.61 14.07
C VAL A 21 7.52 14.93 14.65
N PRO A 22 6.71 15.78 13.96
CA PRO A 22 5.38 16.14 14.44
C PRO A 22 4.42 14.95 14.45
N LYS A 23 3.41 15.00 15.34
CA LYS A 23 2.33 14.01 15.34
C LYS A 23 1.48 14.19 14.08
N VAL A 24 1.30 13.11 13.33
CA VAL A 24 0.52 13.11 12.09
C VAL A 24 -0.87 12.52 12.36
N ASN A 25 -1.91 13.23 11.92
CA ASN A 25 -3.27 12.69 11.89
C ASN A 25 -3.44 11.82 10.63
N GLU A 26 -3.78 10.54 10.82
CA GLU A 26 -3.91 9.57 9.74
C GLU A 26 -4.95 9.97 8.68
N GLN A 27 -6.08 10.56 9.10
CA GLN A 27 -7.13 10.99 8.17
C GLN A 27 -6.64 12.14 7.28
N VAL A 28 -5.88 13.06 7.87
CA VAL A 28 -5.27 14.18 7.14
C VAL A 28 -4.21 13.67 6.16
N LEU A 29 -3.34 12.75 6.60
CA LEU A 29 -2.35 12.10 5.74
C LEU A 29 -3.02 11.38 4.56
N ASN A 30 -4.05 10.59 4.82
CA ASN A 30 -4.80 9.87 3.79
C ASN A 30 -5.45 10.81 2.78
N ARG A 31 -5.93 11.99 3.21
CA ARG A 31 -6.46 13.00 2.30
C ARG A 31 -5.36 13.55 1.37
N TYR A 32 -4.18 13.84 1.89
CA TYR A 32 -3.06 14.29 1.07
C TYR A 32 -2.61 13.22 0.08
N ILE A 33 -2.50 11.95 0.51
CA ILE A 33 -2.16 10.83 -0.38
C ILE A 33 -3.15 10.77 -1.56
N LYS A 34 -4.46 10.85 -1.28
CA LYS A 34 -5.49 10.78 -2.32
C LYS A 34 -5.44 11.97 -3.28
N ASN A 35 -5.16 13.16 -2.78
CA ASN A 35 -5.02 14.35 -3.63
C ASN A 35 -3.82 14.22 -4.58
N ILE A 36 -2.65 13.84 -4.06
CA ILE A 36 -1.44 13.63 -4.87
C ILE A 36 -1.68 12.57 -5.95
N LEU A 37 -2.33 11.45 -5.58
CA LEU A 37 -2.63 10.39 -6.54
C LEU A 37 -3.71 10.76 -7.54
N LYS A 38 -4.62 11.66 -7.19
CA LYS A 38 -5.60 12.22 -8.12
C LYS A 38 -4.88 13.06 -9.17
N ASP A 39 -3.98 13.95 -8.76
CA ASP A 39 -3.21 14.77 -9.69
C ASP A 39 -2.32 13.89 -10.58
N LEU A 40 -1.68 12.86 -10.00
CA LEU A 40 -0.89 11.88 -10.75
C LEU A 40 -1.73 11.06 -11.75
N SER A 41 -3.03 10.86 -11.49
CA SER A 41 -3.90 10.09 -12.36
C SER A 41 -4.12 10.73 -13.73
N GLU A 42 -3.83 12.03 -13.88
CA GLU A 42 -3.83 12.72 -15.18
C GLU A 42 -2.71 12.19 -16.10
N ILE A 43 -1.58 11.81 -15.51
CA ILE A 43 -0.41 11.27 -16.24
C ILE A 43 -0.47 9.73 -16.28
N MET A 44 -1.03 9.10 -15.24
CA MET A 44 -1.14 7.65 -15.11
C MET A 44 -2.61 7.20 -15.07
N PRO A 45 -3.21 6.86 -16.24
CA PRO A 45 -4.62 6.49 -16.33
C PRO A 45 -5.03 5.29 -15.46
N THR A 46 -4.08 4.40 -15.16
CA THR A 46 -4.31 3.23 -14.28
C THR A 46 -4.74 3.63 -12.86
N LEU A 47 -4.43 4.84 -12.41
CA LEU A 47 -4.88 5.37 -11.11
C LEU A 47 -6.31 5.93 -11.17
N ALA A 48 -6.78 6.36 -12.35
CA ALA A 48 -8.14 6.84 -12.57
C ALA A 48 -9.14 5.70 -12.82
N GLU A 49 -8.65 4.50 -13.14
CA GLU A 49 -9.45 3.30 -13.35
C GLU A 49 -10.41 3.04 -12.17
N LYS A 50 -11.68 2.75 -12.48
CA LYS A 50 -12.70 2.45 -11.49
C LYS A 50 -12.55 1.02 -10.99
N VAL A 51 -12.36 0.87 -9.69
CA VAL A 51 -12.20 -0.42 -9.02
C VAL A 51 -13.35 -0.68 -8.05
N PRO A 52 -13.79 -1.94 -7.89
CA PRO A 52 -14.82 -2.28 -6.95
C PRO A 52 -14.34 -2.05 -5.51
N THR A 53 -15.21 -1.47 -4.69
CA THR A 53 -14.95 -1.19 -3.29
C THR A 53 -16.21 -1.38 -2.45
N ARG A 54 -16.03 -1.44 -1.13
CA ARG A 54 -17.13 -1.48 -0.17
C ARG A 54 -17.16 -0.18 0.60
N LEU A 55 -18.23 0.59 0.42
CA LEU A 55 -18.43 1.82 1.19
C LEU A 55 -18.74 1.51 2.65
N THR A 56 -18.07 2.25 3.53
CA THR A 56 -18.43 2.29 4.96
C THR A 56 -19.79 2.96 5.16
N MET A 57 -20.45 2.70 6.30
CA MET A 57 -21.74 3.33 6.62
C MET A 57 -21.67 4.85 6.55
N LYS A 58 -20.59 5.45 7.07
CA LYS A 58 -20.36 6.91 7.01
C LYS A 58 -20.27 7.45 5.59
N GLN A 59 -19.63 6.73 4.68
CA GLN A 59 -19.54 7.14 3.27
C GLN A 59 -20.90 7.03 2.58
N LYS A 60 -21.68 5.98 2.88
CA LYS A 60 -23.05 5.85 2.37
C LYS A 60 -23.95 6.99 2.86
N GLU A 61 -23.83 7.37 4.13
CA GLU A 61 -24.57 8.50 4.70
C GLU A 61 -24.16 9.84 4.08
N ALA A 62 -22.86 10.06 3.84
CA ALA A 62 -22.37 11.27 3.18
C ALA A 62 -22.93 11.39 1.74
N LEU A 63 -22.90 10.32 0.97
CA LEU A 63 -23.47 10.27 -0.38
C LEU A 63 -24.98 10.58 -0.39
N LYS A 64 -25.72 10.00 0.56
CA LYS A 64 -27.15 10.29 0.74
C LYS A 64 -27.41 11.76 1.06
N LYS A 65 -26.60 12.38 1.92
CA LYS A 65 -26.71 13.81 2.26
C LYS A 65 -26.39 14.72 1.07
N GLU A 66 -25.47 14.29 0.20
CA GLU A 66 -25.12 15.00 -1.03
C GLU A 66 -26.10 14.72 -2.20
N GLY A 67 -27.10 13.85 -2.00
CA GLY A 67 -28.06 13.46 -3.03
C GLY A 67 -27.43 12.68 -4.20
N LYS A 68 -26.25 12.09 -4.00
CA LYS A 68 -25.54 11.32 -5.04
C LYS A 68 -25.69 9.83 -4.80
N GLU A 69 -26.02 9.10 -5.85
CA GLU A 69 -25.97 7.64 -5.83
C GLU A 69 -24.54 7.15 -6.07
N ALA A 70 -24.19 6.04 -5.41
CA ALA A 70 -22.92 5.38 -5.63
C ALA A 70 -22.96 4.68 -7.00
N GLU A 71 -21.97 4.93 -7.84
CA GLU A 71 -21.83 4.21 -9.09
C GLU A 71 -21.55 2.73 -8.81
N THR A 72 -22.22 1.83 -9.54
CA THR A 72 -22.08 0.38 -9.37
C THR A 72 -21.69 -0.32 -10.65
N ASP A 73 -20.94 -1.41 -10.54
CA ASP A 73 -20.72 -2.35 -11.63
C ASP A 73 -21.98 -3.19 -11.95
N LEU A 74 -21.89 -4.03 -12.98
CA LEU A 74 -22.96 -4.96 -13.38
C LEU A 74 -23.34 -5.98 -12.28
N ASN A 75 -22.46 -6.18 -11.29
CA ASN A 75 -22.66 -7.10 -10.18
C ASN A 75 -23.20 -6.38 -8.92
N GLY A 76 -23.49 -5.07 -9.01
CA GLY A 76 -23.97 -4.25 -7.89
C GLY A 76 -22.88 -3.85 -6.89
N ASN A 77 -21.59 -4.04 -7.20
CA ASN A 77 -20.51 -3.54 -6.36
C ASN A 77 -20.30 -2.05 -6.63
N VAL A 78 -20.12 -1.27 -5.58
CA VAL A 78 -19.78 0.15 -5.72
C VAL A 78 -18.39 0.27 -6.35
N ILE A 79 -18.26 1.11 -7.36
CA ILE A 79 -16.98 1.38 -8.02
C ILE A 79 -16.52 2.81 -7.73
N VAL A 80 -15.22 2.96 -7.48
CA VAL A 80 -14.58 4.27 -7.27
C VAL A 80 -13.22 4.30 -7.97
N PRO A 81 -12.71 5.48 -8.37
CA PRO A 81 -11.36 5.58 -8.93
C PRO A 81 -10.30 5.00 -7.98
N ARG A 82 -9.31 4.28 -8.53
CA ARG A 82 -8.26 3.60 -7.77
C ARG A 82 -7.53 4.55 -6.82
N TYR A 83 -7.20 5.77 -7.25
CA TYR A 83 -6.56 6.77 -6.39
C TYR A 83 -7.36 7.05 -5.10
N ALA A 84 -8.69 6.97 -5.14
CA ALA A 84 -9.55 7.24 -3.99
C ALA A 84 -9.57 6.10 -2.96
N CYS A 85 -9.16 4.89 -3.36
CA CYS A 85 -9.02 3.72 -2.51
C CYS A 85 -7.69 3.68 -1.75
N VAL A 86 -6.68 4.45 -2.18
CA VAL A 86 -5.34 4.39 -1.59
C VAL A 86 -5.29 5.09 -0.24
N THR A 87 -4.61 4.47 0.72
CA THR A 87 -4.38 4.97 2.08
C THR A 87 -2.95 4.68 2.52
N SER A 88 -2.54 5.23 3.67
CA SER A 88 -1.31 4.88 4.37
C SER A 88 -1.20 3.37 4.63
N TYR A 89 -2.33 2.69 4.87
CA TYR A 89 -2.37 1.24 5.02
C TYR A 89 -2.00 0.53 3.72
N THR A 90 -2.52 1.00 2.57
CA THR A 90 -2.12 0.51 1.25
C THR A 90 -0.62 0.69 1.04
N ALA A 91 -0.08 1.87 1.34
CA ALA A 91 1.35 2.16 1.22
C ALA A 91 2.20 1.23 2.10
N ARG A 92 1.79 0.97 3.35
CA ARG A 92 2.46 0.03 4.24
C ARG A 92 2.49 -1.38 3.66
N ARG A 93 1.36 -1.85 3.12
CA ARG A 93 1.27 -3.18 2.50
C ARG A 93 2.18 -3.29 1.28
N THR A 94 2.16 -2.29 0.40
CA THR A 94 3.08 -2.22 -0.75
C THR A 94 4.54 -2.23 -0.30
N GLY A 95 4.90 -1.47 0.73
CA GLY A 95 6.25 -1.46 1.28
C GLY A 95 6.68 -2.83 1.81
N ILE A 96 5.79 -3.55 2.48
CA ILE A 96 6.06 -4.91 2.97
C ILE A 96 6.20 -5.91 1.81
N THR A 97 5.31 -5.89 0.82
CA THR A 97 5.42 -6.75 -0.37
C THR A 97 6.74 -6.50 -1.10
N ASN A 98 7.13 -5.23 -1.32
CA ASN A 98 8.38 -4.91 -2.00
C ASN A 98 9.62 -5.34 -1.19
N MET A 99 9.55 -5.23 0.14
CA MET A 99 10.60 -5.72 1.02
C MET A 99 10.74 -7.24 0.93
N TYR A 100 9.62 -7.97 0.85
CA TYR A 100 9.58 -9.41 0.63
C TYR A 100 10.22 -9.79 -0.72
N LEU A 101 9.76 -9.15 -1.80
CA LEU A 101 10.28 -9.36 -3.16
C LEU A 101 11.75 -8.96 -3.34
N SER A 102 12.31 -8.15 -2.45
CA SER A 102 13.73 -7.81 -2.51
C SER A 102 14.64 -8.99 -2.17
N HIS A 103 14.13 -10.00 -1.44
CA HIS A 103 14.88 -11.12 -0.89
C HIS A 103 16.12 -10.74 -0.05
N LYS A 104 16.23 -9.48 0.37
CA LYS A 104 17.38 -8.96 1.14
C LYS A 104 17.28 -9.23 2.64
N TYR A 105 16.08 -9.51 3.13
CA TYR A 105 15.78 -9.58 4.55
C TYR A 105 15.16 -10.92 4.92
N THR A 106 15.50 -11.42 6.09
CA THR A 106 14.80 -12.56 6.67
C THR A 106 13.39 -12.17 7.08
N MET A 107 12.50 -13.14 7.14
CA MET A 107 11.13 -12.92 7.62
C MET A 107 11.07 -12.28 9.01
N LEU A 108 11.96 -12.68 9.91
CA LEU A 108 12.06 -12.10 11.25
C LEU A 108 12.41 -10.60 11.22
N GLN A 109 13.38 -10.20 10.38
CA GLN A 109 13.75 -8.80 10.19
C GLN A 109 12.58 -8.01 9.60
N MET A 110 11.91 -8.55 8.57
CA MET A 110 10.75 -7.91 7.96
C MET A 110 9.59 -7.73 8.94
N MET A 111 9.33 -8.73 9.78
CA MET A 111 8.33 -8.65 10.85
C MET A 111 8.68 -7.60 11.89
N HIS A 112 9.96 -7.51 12.28
CA HIS A 112 10.44 -6.48 13.21
C HIS A 112 10.25 -5.08 12.65
N VAL A 113 10.69 -4.84 11.40
CA VAL A 113 10.53 -3.55 10.69
C VAL A 113 9.05 -3.18 10.56
N SER A 114 8.21 -4.15 10.22
CA SER A 114 6.79 -3.92 9.98
C SER A 114 5.93 -3.97 11.25
N GLY A 115 6.50 -4.25 12.43
CA GLY A 115 5.77 -4.29 13.70
C GLY A 115 4.78 -5.45 13.85
N HIS A 116 4.99 -6.56 13.15
CA HIS A 116 4.14 -7.76 13.24
C HIS A 116 4.67 -8.74 14.28
N LYS A 117 3.79 -9.24 15.14
CA LYS A 117 4.15 -10.22 16.18
C LYS A 117 4.14 -11.66 15.69
N THR A 118 3.27 -11.98 14.74
CA THR A 118 3.09 -13.35 14.23
C THR A 118 3.31 -13.38 12.73
N GLN A 119 3.86 -14.50 12.25
CA GLN A 119 4.07 -14.74 10.82
C GLN A 119 2.75 -14.73 10.06
N LYS A 120 1.69 -15.34 10.62
CA LYS A 120 0.37 -15.37 9.99
C LYS A 120 -0.12 -13.96 9.63
N THR A 121 -0.10 -13.04 10.59
CA THR A 121 -0.53 -11.66 10.35
C THR A 121 0.40 -10.94 9.38
N PHE A 122 1.70 -11.23 9.39
CA PHE A 122 2.64 -10.68 8.42
C PHE A 122 2.35 -11.15 6.98
N MET A 123 2.09 -12.45 6.78
CA MET A 123 1.77 -13.00 5.46
C MET A 123 0.46 -12.41 4.91
N ASP A 124 -0.51 -12.08 5.77
CA ASP A 124 -1.73 -11.38 5.35
C ASP A 124 -1.45 -10.02 4.72
N TYR A 125 -0.29 -9.38 5.00
CA TYR A 125 0.15 -8.11 4.42
C TYR A 125 0.78 -8.24 3.04
N ILE A 126 1.45 -9.36 2.77
CA ILE A 126 2.03 -9.65 1.46
C ILE A 126 0.88 -9.92 0.49
N LYS A 127 0.79 -9.10 -0.55
CA LYS A 127 -0.11 -9.33 -1.69
C LYS A 127 0.73 -9.59 -2.92
N LEU A 128 0.77 -10.86 -3.33
CA LEU A 128 1.34 -11.32 -4.59
C LEU A 128 0.22 -11.94 -5.42
N SER A 129 0.26 -11.72 -6.72
CA SER A 129 -0.56 -12.44 -7.68
C SER A 129 -0.02 -13.85 -7.90
N SER A 130 -0.85 -14.75 -8.43
CA SER A 130 -0.39 -16.09 -8.79
C SER A 130 0.71 -16.06 -9.86
N GLU A 131 0.69 -15.06 -10.75
CA GLU A 131 1.70 -14.84 -11.78
C GLU A 131 3.04 -14.43 -11.14
N GLU A 132 3.01 -13.48 -10.19
CA GLU A 132 4.22 -13.06 -9.46
C GLU A 132 4.85 -14.22 -8.68
N ILE A 133 4.03 -15.11 -8.11
CA ILE A 133 4.50 -16.33 -7.44
C ILE A 133 5.13 -17.29 -8.45
N ALA A 134 4.53 -17.46 -9.63
CA ALA A 134 5.07 -18.33 -10.67
C ALA A 134 6.42 -17.81 -11.20
N ASP A 135 6.53 -16.50 -11.42
CA ASP A 135 7.77 -15.84 -11.85
C ASP A 135 8.88 -16.00 -10.79
N GLU A 136 8.53 -15.91 -9.49
CA GLU A 136 9.46 -16.15 -8.39
C GLU A 136 10.01 -17.59 -8.40
N ILE A 137 9.11 -18.59 -8.54
CA ILE A 137 9.50 -19.99 -8.61
C ILE A 137 10.42 -20.23 -9.82
N ALA A 138 10.05 -19.70 -11.00
CA ALA A 138 10.85 -19.85 -12.21
C ALA A 138 12.25 -19.22 -12.06
N ALA A 139 12.34 -18.03 -11.44
CA ALA A 139 13.61 -17.37 -11.20
C ALA A 139 14.52 -18.13 -10.23
N MET A 140 13.94 -18.74 -9.18
CA MET A 140 14.70 -19.59 -8.25
C MET A 140 15.21 -20.87 -8.92
N SER A 141 14.36 -21.57 -9.68
CA SER A 141 14.75 -22.78 -10.41
C SER A 141 15.84 -22.51 -11.45
N LYS A 142 15.82 -21.34 -12.10
CA LYS A 142 16.88 -20.96 -13.04
C LYS A 142 18.23 -20.74 -12.34
N LYS A 143 18.24 -20.02 -11.21
CA LYS A 143 19.46 -19.82 -10.40
C LYS A 143 20.02 -21.13 -9.89
N GLU A 144 19.15 -22.06 -9.47
CA GLU A 144 19.56 -23.39 -9.06
C GLU A 144 20.22 -24.14 -10.23
N CYS A 145 19.62 -24.11 -11.42
CA CYS A 145 20.17 -24.75 -12.62
C CYS A 145 21.53 -24.16 -13.07
N GLU A 146 21.78 -22.87 -12.83
CA GLU A 146 23.06 -22.20 -13.11
C GLU A 146 24.16 -22.53 -12.07
N MET A 147 23.80 -23.12 -10.92
CA MET A 147 24.74 -23.51 -9.87
C MET A 147 25.26 -24.95 -10.00
N TRP A 148 24.66 -25.76 -10.87
CA TRP A 148 25.07 -27.15 -11.19
C TRP A 148 25.74 -27.21 -12.56
#